data_AF-A0A1X7NJQ3-F1
#
_entry.id   AF-A0A1X7NJQ3-F1
#
_cell.length_a   1.000
_cell.length_b   1.000
_cell.length_c   1.000
_cell.angle_alpha   90.00
_cell.angle_beta   90.00
_cell.angle_gamma   90.00
#
_symmetry.space_group_name_H-M   'P 1'
#
loop_
_entity.id
_entity.type
_entity.pdbx_description
1 polymer ?
#
loop_
_entity_poly.entity_id
_entity_poly.type
_entity_poly.pdbx_seq_one_letter_code
_entity_poly.pdbx_strand_id
1 'polypeptide(L)'
;MMKKQWATILAIILILLISLFAVMNVDVVPVNFGFTLVSWPLIMIILGSLFIGALVTVLIATSTAFKTKKQIKNYETELSKANEIKQTELEQQRVEYEQELSQKDEELTNKTNKINSLEKELIDRMTQSKNMDSILNER
;
A
#
# COMPACT_ATOMS: atom_id res chain seq x y z
N MET A 1 23.95 14.52 -6.35
CA MET A 1 23.73 15.66 -5.44
C MET A 1 24.05 17.03 -6.07
N MET A 2 24.92 17.14 -7.08
CA MET A 2 25.31 18.43 -7.69
C MET A 2 24.28 19.11 -8.64
N LYS A 3 23.15 18.46 -8.96
CA LYS A 3 22.21 18.98 -9.99
C LYS A 3 21.40 20.22 -9.55
N LYS A 4 21.15 20.41 -8.25
CA LYS A 4 20.33 21.53 -7.74
C LYS A 4 21.09 22.87 -7.68
N GLN A 5 22.40 22.83 -7.45
CA GLN A 5 23.23 24.04 -7.41
C GLN A 5 23.42 24.63 -8.80
N TRP A 6 23.64 23.79 -9.82
CA TRP A 6 23.70 24.23 -11.22
C TRP A 6 22.41 24.92 -11.67
N ALA A 7 21.24 24.38 -11.31
CA ALA A 7 19.96 25.02 -11.60
C ALA A 7 19.84 26.42 -10.97
N THR A 8 20.37 26.61 -9.75
CA THR A 8 20.37 27.91 -9.06
C THR A 8 21.29 28.91 -9.77
N ILE A 9 22.49 28.47 -10.18
CA ILE A 9 23.43 29.30 -10.95
C ILE A 9 22.82 29.72 -12.30
N LEU A 10 22.20 28.78 -13.02
CA LEU A 10 21.47 29.06 -14.26
C LEU A 10 20.32 30.04 -14.05
N ALA A 11 19.58 29.93 -12.94
CA ALA A 11 18.50 30.86 -12.60
C ALA A 11 19.04 32.28 -12.36
N ILE A 12 20.17 32.43 -11.66
CA ILE A 12 20.80 33.74 -11.44
C ILE A 12 21.24 34.36 -12.77
N ILE A 13 21.91 33.59 -13.64
CA ILE A 13 22.32 34.05 -14.97
C ILE A 13 21.10 34.49 -15.79
N LEU A 14 20.01 33.71 -15.75
CA LEU A 14 18.77 34.03 -16.43
C LEU A 14 18.12 35.32 -15.88
N ILE A 15 18.10 35.51 -14.56
CA ILE A 15 17.59 36.74 -13.93
C ILE A 15 18.40 37.96 -14.39
N LEU A 16 19.73 37.85 -14.45
CA LEU A 16 20.59 38.92 -14.95
C LEU A 16 20.30 39.23 -16.43
N LEU A 17 20.11 38.21 -17.27
CA LEU A 17 19.72 38.39 -18.67
C LEU A 17 18.36 39.09 -18.80
N ILE A 18 17.34 38.63 -18.05
CA ILE A 18 16.01 39.25 -18.04
C ILE A 18 16.09 40.72 -17.58
N SER A 19 16.88 41.00 -16.54
CA SER A 19 17.10 42.36 -16.04
C SER A 19 17.75 43.25 -17.11
N LEU A 20 18.71 42.72 -17.87
CA LEU A 20 19.34 43.45 -18.97
C LEU A 20 18.33 43.77 -20.07
N PHE A 21 17.54 42.77 -20.48
CA PHE A 21 16.44 42.97 -21.44
C PHE A 21 15.44 44.02 -20.96
N ALA A 22 15.12 44.03 -19.67
CA ALA A 22 14.19 44.98 -19.08
C ALA A 22 14.69 46.43 -19.18
N VAL A 23 15.97 46.66 -18.90
CA VAL A 23 16.58 48.00 -19.03
C VAL A 23 16.62 48.44 -20.50
N MET A 24 16.98 47.54 -21.42
CA MET A 24 17.08 47.85 -22.84
C MET A 24 15.71 48.08 -23.52
N ASN A 25 14.63 47.52 -22.98
CA ASN A 25 13.29 47.57 -23.57
C ASN A 25 12.29 48.30 -22.68
N VAL A 26 12.75 49.37 -22.01
CA VAL A 26 11.90 50.26 -21.20
C VAL A 26 11.11 51.27 -22.05
N ASP A 27 11.11 51.09 -23.37
CA ASP A 27 10.37 51.92 -24.30
C ASP A 27 8.87 51.89 -24.02
N VAL A 28 8.31 53.09 -23.87
CA VAL A 28 6.90 53.30 -23.59
C VAL A 28 6.10 53.08 -24.86
N VAL A 29 5.22 52.09 -24.84
CA VAL A 29 4.37 51.74 -25.98
C VAL A 29 2.90 51.89 -25.59
N PRO A 30 2.06 52.56 -26.40
CA PRO A 30 0.63 52.61 -26.15
C PRO A 30 0.01 51.23 -26.37
N VAL A 31 -0.68 50.71 -25.35
CA VAL A 31 -1.38 49.42 -25.42
C VAL A 31 -2.86 49.62 -25.21
N ASN A 32 -3.63 49.05 -26.14
CA ASN A 32 -5.09 49.06 -26.11
C ASN A 32 -5.60 47.79 -25.41
N PHE A 33 -6.21 47.97 -24.24
CA PHE A 33 -6.82 46.88 -23.46
C PHE A 33 -8.28 46.61 -23.85
N GLY A 34 -8.78 47.23 -24.92
CA GLY A 34 -10.16 47.13 -25.40
C GLY A 34 -11.10 48.16 -24.77
N PHE A 35 -10.84 48.56 -23.53
CA PHE A 35 -11.62 49.56 -22.78
C PHE A 35 -10.84 50.84 -22.47
N THR A 36 -9.50 50.80 -22.53
CA THR A 36 -8.64 51.96 -22.32
C THR A 36 -7.33 51.81 -23.11
N LEU A 37 -6.73 52.94 -23.48
CA LEU A 37 -5.34 52.98 -23.94
C LEU A 37 -4.45 53.45 -22.81
N VAL A 38 -3.41 52.67 -22.51
CA VAL A 38 -2.43 52.99 -21.47
C VAL A 38 -1.04 52.84 -22.06
N SER A 39 -0.20 53.84 -21.85
CA SER A 39 1.18 53.86 -22.35
C SER A 39 2.13 53.42 -21.24
N TRP A 40 2.52 52.15 -21.26
CA TRP A 40 3.46 51.55 -20.30
C TRP A 40 4.67 50.96 -21.04
N PRO A 41 5.82 50.78 -20.36
CA PRO A 41 6.97 50.10 -20.93
C PRO A 41 6.62 48.70 -21.41
N LEU A 42 7.07 48.30 -22.61
CA LEU A 42 6.73 47.01 -23.21
C LEU A 42 7.10 45.83 -22.29
N ILE A 43 8.25 45.90 -21.60
CA ILE A 43 8.68 44.87 -20.66
C ILE A 43 7.68 44.66 -19.50
N MET A 44 7.03 45.70 -19.00
CA MET A 44 6.07 45.58 -17.90
C MET A 44 4.87 44.72 -18.29
N ILE A 45 4.47 44.78 -19.56
CA ILE A 45 3.34 44.02 -20.10
C ILE A 45 3.73 42.55 -20.28
N ILE A 46 4.94 42.28 -20.76
CA ILE A 46 5.49 40.92 -20.89
C ILE A 46 5.63 40.28 -19.50
N LEU A 47 6.25 40.97 -18.55
CA LEU A 47 6.39 40.48 -17.19
C LEU A 47 5.04 40.29 -16.50
N GLY A 48 4.09 41.20 -16.69
CA GLY A 48 2.73 41.09 -16.13
C GLY A 48 1.98 39.87 -16.68
N SER A 49 1.99 39.66 -17.99
CA SER A 49 1.33 38.50 -18.61
C SER A 49 1.99 37.17 -18.22
N LEU A 50 3.33 37.12 -18.17
CA LEU A 50 4.07 35.97 -17.66
C LEU A 50 3.73 35.68 -16.20
N PHE A 51 3.66 36.73 -15.36
CA PHE A 51 3.34 36.60 -13.95
C PHE A 51 1.92 36.06 -13.74
N ILE A 52 0.93 36.57 -14.48
CA ILE A 52 -0.45 36.05 -14.45
C ILE A 52 -0.48 34.59 -14.89
N GLY A 53 0.22 34.24 -15.99
CA GLY A 53 0.29 32.85 -16.46
C GLY A 53 0.92 31.91 -15.42
N ALA A 54 2.02 32.33 -14.78
CA ALA A 54 2.67 31.58 -13.71
C ALA A 54 1.74 31.43 -12.49
N LEU A 55 1.05 32.50 -12.10
CA LEU A 55 0.10 32.48 -10.99
C LEU A 55 -1.04 31.49 -11.24
N VAL A 56 -1.66 31.53 -12.43
CA VAL A 56 -2.71 30.57 -12.82
C VAL A 56 -2.18 29.14 -12.78
N THR A 57 -0.97 28.91 -13.30
CA THR A 57 -0.34 27.58 -13.30
C THR A 57 -0.12 27.06 -11.88
N VAL A 58 0.40 27.91 -10.98
CA VAL A 58 0.59 27.55 -9.56
C VAL A 58 -0.74 27.24 -8.90
N LEU A 59 -1.78 28.05 -9.11
CA LEU A 59 -3.11 27.81 -8.53
C LEU A 59 -3.68 26.45 -8.97
N ILE A 60 -3.58 26.12 -10.26
CA ILE A 60 -4.03 24.83 -10.80
C ILE A 60 -3.20 23.68 -10.21
N ALA A 61 -1.87 23.81 -10.19
CA ALA A 61 -0.95 22.80 -9.68
C ALA A 61 -1.20 22.53 -8.19
N THR A 62 -1.33 23.58 -7.38
CA THR A 62 -1.62 23.47 -5.94
C THR A 62 -2.97 22.81 -5.71
N SER A 63 -4.03 23.26 -6.38
CA SER A 63 -5.37 22.66 -6.28
C SER A 63 -5.35 21.16 -6.59
N THR A 64 -4.63 20.78 -7.64
CA THR A 64 -4.47 19.37 -8.03
C THR A 64 -3.66 18.60 -6.99
N ALA A 65 -2.54 19.15 -6.52
CA ALA A 65 -1.69 18.52 -5.49
C ALA A 65 -2.44 18.25 -4.18
N PHE A 66 -3.32 19.17 -3.76
CA PHE A 66 -4.19 18.96 -2.60
C PHE A 66 -5.15 17.78 -2.78
N LYS A 67 -5.79 17.67 -3.95
CA LYS A 67 -6.67 16.53 -4.28
C LYS A 67 -5.89 15.22 -4.31
N THR A 68 -4.74 15.20 -4.97
CA THR A 68 -3.86 14.02 -5.04
C THR A 68 -3.41 13.57 -3.65
N LYS A 69 -2.98 14.50 -2.79
CA LYS A 69 -2.59 14.18 -1.42
C LYS A 69 -3.74 13.57 -0.60
N LYS A 70 -4.96 14.09 -0.78
CA LYS A 70 -6.16 13.53 -0.14
C LYS A 70 -6.45 12.11 -0.63
N GLN A 71 -6.35 11.87 -1.95
CA GLN A 71 -6.54 10.54 -2.53
C GLN A 71 -5.49 9.54 -2.02
N ILE A 72 -4.22 9.92 -1.97
CA ILE A 72 -3.14 9.08 -1.41
C ILE A 72 -3.48 8.66 0.02
N LYS A 73 -3.86 9.61 0.89
CA LYS A 73 -4.24 9.30 2.27
C LYS A 73 -5.44 8.35 2.35
N ASN A 74 -6.43 8.53 1.46
CA ASN A 74 -7.59 7.65 1.41
C ASN A 74 -7.17 6.23 1.00
N TYR A 75 -6.37 6.10 -0.06
CA TYR A 75 -5.87 4.80 -0.53
C TYR A 75 -4.99 4.11 0.53
N GLU A 76 -4.12 4.84 1.22
CA GLU A 76 -3.33 4.31 2.35
C GLU A 76 -4.24 3.77 3.46
N THR A 77 -5.32 4.50 3.77
CA THR A 77 -6.30 4.07 4.79
C THR A 77 -7.06 2.82 4.35
N GLU A 78 -7.53 2.76 3.11
CA GLU A 78 -8.21 1.59 2.55
C GLU A 78 -7.30 0.37 2.53
N LEU A 79 -6.04 0.55 2.13
CA LEU A 79 -5.05 -0.52 2.07
C LEU A 79 -4.70 -1.03 3.47
N SER A 80 -4.59 -0.13 4.46
CA SER A 80 -4.41 -0.51 5.87
C SER A 80 -5.57 -1.36 6.38
N LYS A 81 -6.82 -0.95 6.11
CA LYS A 81 -8.02 -1.71 6.52
C LYS A 81 -8.09 -3.07 5.83
N ALA A 82 -7.81 -3.13 4.54
CA ALA A 82 -7.81 -4.39 3.79
C ALA A 82 -6.75 -5.36 4.34
N ASN A 83 -5.57 -4.87 4.70
CA ASN A 83 -4.53 -5.68 5.33
C ASN A 83 -4.93 -6.17 6.72
N GLU A 84 -5.59 -5.34 7.54
CA GLU A 84 -6.08 -5.73 8.86
C GLU A 84 -7.14 -6.83 8.79
N ILE A 85 -8.10 -6.70 7.85
CA ILE A 85 -9.12 -7.73 7.59
C ILE A 85 -8.45 -9.03 7.14
N LYS A 86 -7.53 -8.96 6.18
CA LYS A 86 -6.82 -10.14 5.67
C LYS A 86 -6.01 -10.84 6.77
N GLN A 87 -5.35 -10.09 7.66
CA GLN A 87 -4.62 -10.66 8.79
C GLN A 87 -5.57 -11.35 9.77
N THR A 88 -6.71 -10.73 10.06
CA THR A 88 -7.74 -11.31 10.95
C THR A 88 -8.30 -12.60 10.37
N GLU A 89 -8.61 -12.63 9.07
CA GLU A 89 -9.11 -13.82 8.38
C GLU A 89 -8.07 -14.95 8.37
N LEU A 90 -6.80 -14.64 8.11
CA LEU A 90 -5.71 -15.61 8.20
C LEU A 90 -5.54 -16.16 9.62
N GLU A 91 -5.65 -15.32 10.64
CA GLU A 91 -5.54 -15.76 12.04
C GLU A 91 -6.73 -16.66 12.42
N GLN A 92 -7.95 -16.32 11.99
CA GLN A 92 -9.13 -17.17 12.18
C GLN A 92 -8.96 -18.54 11.52
N GLN A 93 -8.49 -18.58 10.27
CA GLN A 93 -8.22 -19.83 9.57
C GLN A 93 -7.15 -20.66 10.30
N ARG A 94 -6.08 -20.03 10.81
CA ARG A 94 -5.05 -20.73 11.59
C ARG A 94 -5.62 -21.34 12.86
N VAL A 95 -6.43 -20.58 13.60
CA VAL A 95 -7.10 -21.07 14.82
C VAL A 95 -8.02 -22.24 14.49
N GLU A 96 -8.80 -22.15 13.41
CA GLU A 96 -9.69 -23.25 12.98
C GLU A 96 -8.89 -24.50 12.59
N TYR A 97 -7.80 -24.36 11.84
CA TYR A 97 -6.90 -25.47 11.51
C TYR A 97 -6.24 -26.11 12.75
N GLU A 98 -5.79 -25.30 13.71
CA GLU A 98 -5.22 -25.81 14.97
C GLU A 98 -6.26 -26.57 15.81
N GLN A 99 -7.51 -26.10 15.83
CA GLN A 99 -8.62 -26.82 16.47
C GLN A 99 -8.92 -28.15 15.77
N GLU A 100 -8.98 -28.17 14.44
CA GLU A 100 -9.22 -29.40 13.66
C GLU A 100 -8.10 -30.43 13.89
N LEU A 101 -6.83 -29.99 13.93
CA LEU A 101 -5.69 -30.83 14.26
C LEU A 101 -5.80 -31.42 15.67
N SER A 102 -6.11 -30.59 16.67
CA SER A 102 -6.29 -31.05 18.04
C SER A 102 -7.41 -32.09 18.17
N GLN A 103 -8.53 -31.90 17.46
CA GLN A 103 -9.63 -32.87 17.46
C GLN A 103 -9.22 -34.19 16.80
N LYS A 104 -8.47 -34.13 15.69
CA LYS A 104 -7.96 -35.34 15.02
C LYS A 104 -6.95 -36.09 15.89
N ASP A 105 -6.09 -35.40 16.62
CA ASP A 105 -5.13 -36.04 17.54
C ASP A 105 -5.84 -36.73 18.71
N GLU A 106 -6.91 -36.12 19.24
CA GLU A 106 -7.75 -36.74 20.26
C GLU A 106 -8.50 -37.96 19.70
N GLU A 107 -9.04 -37.86 18.49
CA GLU A 107 -9.68 -38.99 17.81
C GLU A 107 -8.68 -40.14 17.56
N LEU A 108 -7.47 -39.85 17.09
CA LEU A 108 -6.40 -40.83 16.89
C LEU A 108 -6.01 -41.51 18.21
N THR A 109 -5.91 -40.75 19.29
CA THR A 109 -5.62 -41.29 20.63
C THR A 109 -6.73 -42.24 21.07
N ASN A 110 -7.99 -41.87 20.90
CA ASN A 110 -9.14 -42.71 21.23
C ASN A 110 -9.18 -43.99 20.38
N LYS A 111 -8.94 -43.89 19.07
CA LYS A 111 -8.84 -45.05 18.17
C LYS A 111 -7.69 -45.97 18.58
N THR A 112 -6.52 -45.42 18.90
CA THR A 112 -5.35 -46.20 19.34
C THR A 112 -5.64 -46.95 20.64
N ASN A 113 -6.24 -46.29 21.63
CA ASN A 113 -6.67 -46.93 22.87
C ASN A 113 -7.68 -48.05 22.61
N LYS A 114 -8.62 -47.85 21.67
CA LYS A 114 -9.59 -48.87 21.28
C LYS A 114 -8.92 -50.08 20.63
N ILE A 115 -7.99 -49.86 19.69
CA ILE A 115 -7.22 -50.94 19.06
C ILE A 115 -6.49 -51.76 20.12
N ASN A 116 -5.73 -51.11 21.00
CA ASN A 116 -5.01 -51.80 22.07
C ASN A 116 -5.93 -52.63 22.98
N SER A 117 -7.13 -52.13 23.28
CA SER A 117 -8.12 -52.88 24.07
C SER A 117 -8.66 -54.12 23.34
N LEU A 118 -8.92 -54.00 22.04
CA LEU A 118 -9.39 -55.11 21.21
C LEU A 118 -8.30 -56.14 20.98
N GLU A 119 -7.05 -55.72 20.79
CA GLU A 119 -5.90 -56.61 20.71
C GLU A 119 -5.72 -57.43 22.00
N LYS A 120 -5.85 -56.80 23.17
CA LYS A 120 -5.85 -57.53 24.45
C LYS A 120 -6.99 -58.55 24.52
N GLU A 121 -8.21 -58.15 24.16
CA GLU A 121 -9.36 -59.07 24.16
C GLU A 121 -9.16 -60.25 23.21
N LEU A 122 -8.60 -60.03 22.01
CA LEU A 122 -8.26 -61.08 21.06
C LEU A 122 -7.20 -62.04 21.61
N ILE A 123 -6.16 -61.52 22.25
CA ILE A 123 -5.11 -62.35 22.88
C ILE A 123 -5.70 -63.21 24.00
N ASP A 124 -6.57 -62.65 24.83
CA ASP A 124 -7.23 -63.39 25.92
C ASP A 124 -8.13 -64.50 25.36
N ARG A 125 -8.94 -64.21 24.33
CA ARG A 125 -9.79 -65.20 23.66
C ARG A 125 -8.97 -66.30 22.97
N MET A 126 -7.86 -65.95 22.30
CA MET A 126 -6.96 -66.93 21.67
C MET A 126 -6.29 -67.84 22.70
N THR A 127 -5.82 -67.26 23.82
CA THR A 127 -5.25 -68.03 24.94
C THR A 127 -6.28 -68.98 25.55
N GLN A 128 -7.52 -68.51 25.74
CA GLN A 128 -8.61 -69.31 26.29
C GLN A 128 -9.04 -70.45 25.35
N SER A 129 -9.15 -70.18 24.04
CA SER A 129 -9.42 -71.21 23.02
C SER A 129 -8.32 -72.28 23.02
N LYS A 130 -7.05 -71.87 23.00
CA LYS A 130 -5.91 -72.78 22.95
C LYS A 130 -5.84 -73.69 24.19
N ASN A 131 -6.17 -73.16 25.37
CA ASN A 131 -6.28 -73.97 26.60
C ASN A 131 -7.48 -74.93 26.57
N MET A 132 -8.61 -74.53 25.97
CA MET A 132 -9.78 -75.41 25.82
C MET A 132 -9.49 -76.58 24.87
N ASP A 133 -8.79 -76.31 23.76
CA ASP A 133 -8.41 -77.33 22.78
C ASP A 133 -7.38 -78.32 23.34
N SER A 134 -6.45 -77.88 24.21
CA SER A 134 -5.52 -78.79 24.90
C SER A 134 -6.22 -79.70 25.92
N ILE A 135 -7.26 -79.20 26.59
CA ILE A 135 -8.04 -80.01 27.56
C ILE A 135 -8.89 -81.07 26.85
N LEU A 136 -9.38 -80.78 25.64
CA LEU A 136 -10.18 -81.71 24.85
C LEU A 136 -9.34 -82.80 24.16
N ASN A 137 -8.04 -82.57 23.93
CA ASN A 137 -7.13 -83.50 23.26
C ASN A 137 -6.32 -84.40 24.22
N GLU A 138 -6.48 -84.22 25.55
CA GLU A 138 -5.84 -85.04 26.61
C GLU A 138 -6.76 -86.14 27.18
N ARG A 139 -7.92 -86.41 26.57
CA ARG A 139 -8.80 -87.55 26.90
C ARG A 139 -8.83 -88.58 25.78
#